data_AF-A0A1Q6W5H5-F1
#
_entry.id   AF-A0A1Q6W5H5-F1
#
_cell.length_a   1.000
_cell.length_b   1.000
_cell.length_c   1.000
_cell.angle_alpha   90.00
_cell.angle_beta   90.00
_cell.angle_gamma   90.00
#
_symmetry.space_group_name_H-M   'P 1'
#
loop_
_entity.id
_entity.type
_entity.pdbx_description
1 polymer ?
#
loop_
_entity_poly.entity_id
_entity_poly.type
_entity_poly.pdbx_seq_one_letter_code
_entity_poly.pdbx_strand_id
1 'polypeptide(L)'
;MTGDKPDPRLRTPMQWSAGPGLGFTSGKAWESAQPDSLATTVAAEDADSGSLLNLYRRLIHLRKQNEALATGRLLPLTATGPHVAAYLRRTDKDVVLVVANVADMPATRIAVSSAAGALPAGRYTVRNLVGGGGPNSSALVVGVDGQVKGYVPMRGSIGAGPSQGDSGEGRG
;
A
#
# COMPACT_ATOMS: atom_id res chain seq x y z
N MET A 1 3.56 19.31 -10.87
CA MET A 1 2.85 18.51 -11.89
C MET A 1 1.70 19.36 -12.39
N THR A 2 1.93 20.18 -13.41
CA THR A 2 0.92 21.02 -14.06
C THR A 2 0.00 20.09 -14.85
N GLY A 3 -1.28 20.05 -14.47
CA GLY A 3 -2.30 19.20 -15.08
C GLY A 3 -2.74 19.69 -16.45
N ASP A 4 -1.79 19.95 -17.34
CA ASP A 4 -2.06 20.37 -18.71
C ASP A 4 -2.55 19.17 -19.52
N LYS A 5 -3.84 19.23 -19.89
CA LYS A 5 -4.51 18.28 -20.76
C LYS A 5 -4.27 18.66 -22.23
N PRO A 6 -4.23 17.68 -23.15
CA PRO A 6 -4.55 16.28 -22.91
C PRO A 6 -3.30 15.44 -22.61
N ASP A 7 -3.39 14.56 -21.61
CA ASP A 7 -2.48 13.41 -21.47
C ASP A 7 -3.15 12.20 -22.15
N PRO A 8 -2.87 11.96 -23.44
CA PRO A 8 -3.55 10.91 -24.22
C PRO A 8 -3.31 9.51 -23.65
N ARG A 9 -2.27 9.31 -22.83
CA ARG A 9 -1.92 8.00 -22.27
C ARG A 9 -2.91 7.51 -21.22
N LEU A 10 -3.73 8.41 -20.63
CA LEU A 10 -4.79 8.05 -19.67
C LEU A 10 -6.02 7.39 -20.32
N ARG A 11 -6.10 7.37 -21.65
CA ARG A 11 -7.27 6.86 -22.39
C ARG A 11 -6.92 5.70 -23.33
N THR A 12 -5.72 5.13 -23.21
CA THR A 12 -5.36 3.95 -23.99
C THR A 12 -6.34 2.79 -23.72
N PRO A 13 -6.59 1.92 -24.72
CA PRO A 13 -7.42 0.74 -24.54
C PRO A 13 -7.03 -0.10 -23.31
N MET A 14 -8.04 -0.52 -22.53
CA MET A 14 -7.84 -1.42 -21.39
C MET A 14 -7.37 -2.80 -21.89
N GLN A 15 -6.39 -3.38 -21.21
CA GLN A 15 -5.84 -4.68 -21.56
C GLN A 15 -6.48 -5.81 -20.75
N TRP A 16 -7.51 -6.44 -21.28
CA TRP A 16 -8.24 -7.50 -20.58
C TRP A 16 -7.48 -8.83 -20.58
N SER A 17 -6.91 -9.22 -21.71
CA SER A 17 -6.23 -10.51 -21.88
C SER A 17 -5.12 -10.46 -22.92
N ALA A 18 -4.26 -11.48 -22.95
CA ALA A 18 -3.37 -11.70 -24.07
C ALA A 18 -4.17 -12.02 -25.35
N GLY A 19 -3.64 -11.67 -26.52
CA GLY A 19 -4.23 -11.98 -27.84
C GLY A 19 -4.70 -10.76 -28.64
N PRO A 20 -5.43 -10.98 -29.75
CA PRO A 20 -5.87 -9.92 -30.65
C PRO A 20 -6.67 -8.84 -29.94
N GLY A 21 -6.31 -7.57 -30.19
CA GLY A 21 -6.96 -6.41 -29.58
C GLY A 21 -6.87 -6.37 -28.05
N LEU A 22 -6.02 -7.18 -27.41
CA LEU A 22 -5.83 -7.29 -25.95
C LEU A 22 -7.14 -7.57 -25.18
N GLY A 23 -8.10 -8.22 -25.85
CA GLY A 23 -9.45 -8.43 -25.31
C GLY A 23 -10.31 -7.15 -25.23
N PHE A 24 -9.81 -6.00 -25.68
CA PHE A 24 -10.56 -4.73 -25.72
C PHE A 24 -11.59 -4.68 -26.85
N THR A 25 -11.20 -5.15 -28.04
CA THR A 25 -12.06 -5.13 -29.22
C THR A 25 -11.66 -6.24 -30.19
N SER A 26 -12.61 -6.72 -30.99
CA SER A 26 -12.35 -7.59 -32.15
C SER A 26 -12.03 -6.79 -33.43
N GLY A 27 -12.28 -5.48 -33.42
CA GLY A 27 -12.03 -4.57 -34.54
C GLY A 27 -10.73 -3.78 -34.38
N LYS A 28 -10.70 -2.58 -34.95
CA LYS A 28 -9.59 -1.64 -34.77
C LYS A 28 -9.88 -0.69 -33.61
N ALA A 29 -9.01 -0.67 -32.61
CA ALA A 29 -9.10 0.30 -31.52
C ALA A 29 -8.87 1.72 -32.05
N TRP A 30 -9.48 2.71 -31.39
CA TRP A 30 -9.36 4.11 -31.76
C TRP A 30 -7.99 4.72 -31.45
N GLU A 31 -7.22 4.06 -30.57
CA GLU A 31 -5.84 4.38 -30.19
C GLU A 31 -5.08 3.08 -29.93
N SER A 32 -3.76 3.11 -30.05
CA SER A 32 -2.90 1.98 -29.68
C SER A 32 -2.91 1.77 -28.16
N ALA A 33 -2.78 0.52 -27.74
CA ALA A 33 -2.51 0.21 -26.33
C ALA A 33 -1.14 0.78 -25.91
N GLN A 34 -0.97 1.00 -24.61
CA GLN A 34 0.29 1.50 -24.06
C GLN A 34 1.46 0.52 -24.37
N PRO A 35 2.70 0.96 -24.62
CA PRO A 35 3.80 0.05 -25.00
C PRO A 35 4.36 -0.83 -23.88
N ASP A 36 4.39 -0.32 -22.63
CA ASP A 36 4.90 -1.02 -21.43
C ASP A 36 3.99 -2.16 -20.93
N SER A 37 2.96 -2.45 -21.70
CA SER A 37 1.70 -2.96 -21.19
C SER A 37 1.49 -4.45 -21.50
N LEU A 38 2.24 -5.01 -22.46
CA LEU A 38 2.16 -6.41 -22.88
C LEU A 38 2.45 -7.42 -21.75
N ALA A 39 3.06 -6.99 -20.64
CA ALA A 39 3.31 -7.83 -19.47
C ALA A 39 2.19 -7.80 -18.42
N THR A 40 1.24 -6.85 -18.48
CA THR A 40 0.27 -6.61 -17.38
C THR A 40 -1.17 -6.53 -17.90
N THR A 41 -1.76 -7.69 -18.20
CA THR A 41 -3.19 -7.79 -18.54
C THR A 41 -4.03 -8.07 -17.29
N VAL A 42 -5.33 -7.72 -17.31
CA VAL A 42 -6.25 -8.06 -16.21
C VAL A 42 -6.24 -9.56 -15.94
N ALA A 43 -6.28 -10.40 -16.98
CA ALA A 43 -6.24 -11.85 -16.82
C ALA A 43 -4.97 -12.35 -16.10
N ALA A 44 -3.80 -11.79 -16.44
CA ALA A 44 -2.53 -12.14 -15.77
C ALA A 44 -2.52 -11.67 -14.30
N GLU A 45 -2.93 -10.43 -14.05
CA GLU A 45 -3.03 -9.86 -12.71
C GLU A 45 -4.09 -10.58 -11.84
N ASP A 46 -5.18 -11.05 -12.43
CA ASP A 46 -6.25 -11.78 -11.74
C ASP A 46 -5.73 -13.13 -11.21
N ALA A 47 -4.93 -13.83 -12.02
CA ALA A 47 -4.32 -15.11 -11.68
C ALA A 47 -3.20 -15.01 -10.64
N ASP A 48 -2.43 -13.91 -10.63
CA ASP A 48 -1.36 -13.72 -9.65
C ASP A 48 -1.89 -13.10 -8.35
N SER A 49 -1.84 -13.87 -7.26
CA SER A 49 -2.22 -13.38 -5.93
C SER A 49 -1.33 -12.23 -5.41
N GLY A 50 -0.10 -12.11 -5.88
CA GLY A 50 0.86 -11.05 -5.56
C GLY A 50 0.64 -9.74 -6.34
N SER A 51 -0.26 -9.75 -7.32
CA SER A 51 -0.47 -8.68 -8.28
C SER A 51 -1.01 -7.38 -7.68
N LEU A 52 -0.89 -6.29 -8.45
CA LEU A 52 -1.45 -5.00 -8.08
C LEU A 52 -2.98 -5.08 -8.02
N LEU A 53 -3.64 -5.74 -8.98
CA LEU A 53 -5.09 -5.93 -8.98
C LEU A 53 -5.56 -6.62 -7.70
N ASN A 54 -4.90 -7.72 -7.31
CA ASN A 54 -5.28 -8.47 -6.12
C ASN A 54 -4.92 -7.73 -4.83
N LEU A 55 -3.86 -6.90 -4.82
CA LEU A 55 -3.60 -5.96 -3.74
C LEU A 55 -4.75 -4.95 -3.57
N TYR A 56 -5.20 -4.31 -4.66
CA TYR A 56 -6.33 -3.37 -4.60
C TYR A 56 -7.60 -4.04 -4.10
N ARG A 57 -7.92 -5.26 -4.57
CA ARG A 57 -9.05 -6.04 -4.05
C ARG A 57 -8.92 -6.28 -2.56
N ARG A 58 -7.77 -6.73 -2.05
CA ARG A 58 -7.54 -6.91 -0.61
C ARG A 58 -7.77 -5.61 0.17
N LEU A 59 -7.21 -4.50 -0.30
CA LEU A 59 -7.37 -3.19 0.36
C LEU A 59 -8.82 -2.70 0.35
N ILE A 60 -9.57 -2.93 -0.73
CA ILE A 60 -11.01 -2.60 -0.80
C ILE A 60 -11.80 -3.43 0.22
N HIS A 61 -11.55 -4.73 0.32
CA HIS A 61 -12.21 -5.58 1.31
C HIS A 61 -11.84 -5.15 2.73
N LEU A 62 -10.56 -4.85 2.98
CA LEU A 62 -10.11 -4.35 4.27
C LEU A 62 -10.80 -3.04 4.64
N ARG A 63 -10.92 -2.09 3.71
CA ARG A 63 -11.65 -0.84 3.91
C ARG A 63 -13.13 -1.08 4.23
N LYS A 64 -13.79 -2.02 3.56
CA LYS A 64 -15.20 -2.37 3.81
C LYS A 64 -15.42 -3.02 5.17
N GLN A 65 -14.44 -3.78 5.66
CA GLN A 65 -14.52 -4.53 6.91
C GLN A 65 -14.05 -3.73 8.14
N ASN A 66 -13.45 -2.56 7.97
CA ASN A 66 -12.90 -1.75 9.06
C ASN A 66 -13.44 -0.31 8.99
N GLU A 67 -14.31 0.05 9.93
CA GLU A 67 -14.97 1.36 9.97
C GLU A 67 -13.95 2.51 10.06
N ALA A 68 -12.91 2.34 10.86
CA ALA A 68 -11.79 3.28 10.94
C ALA A 68 -11.21 3.63 9.57
N LEU A 69 -10.94 2.64 8.71
CA LEU A 69 -10.42 2.88 7.37
C LEU A 69 -11.45 3.56 6.47
N ALA A 70 -12.73 3.20 6.58
CA ALA A 70 -13.81 3.77 5.79
C ALA A 70 -14.04 5.25 6.11
N THR A 71 -14.44 5.55 7.35
CA THR A 71 -14.99 6.85 7.78
C THR A 71 -14.22 7.49 8.92
N GLY A 72 -13.30 6.76 9.57
CA GLY A 72 -12.55 7.26 10.71
C GLY A 72 -11.73 8.51 10.38
N ARG A 73 -11.59 9.40 11.37
CA ARG A 73 -10.78 10.62 11.28
C ARG A 73 -9.32 10.24 11.00
N LEU A 74 -8.68 11.01 10.13
CA LEU A 74 -7.24 10.92 9.91
C LEU A 74 -6.51 11.75 10.96
N LEU A 75 -5.55 11.13 11.65
CA LEU A 75 -4.65 11.80 12.59
C LEU A 75 -3.21 11.61 12.11
N PRO A 76 -2.50 12.67 11.70
CA PRO A 76 -1.14 12.55 11.22
C PRO A 76 -0.18 12.11 12.32
N LEU A 77 0.82 11.32 11.96
CA LEU A 77 1.93 10.93 12.83
C LEU A 77 3.24 11.43 12.22
N THR A 78 4.23 11.68 13.06
CA THR A 78 5.62 11.82 12.62
C THR A 78 6.29 10.46 12.59
N ALA A 79 7.22 10.26 11.65
CA ALA A 79 8.03 9.06 11.53
C ALA A 79 9.51 9.43 11.47
N THR A 80 10.39 8.56 11.98
CA THR A 80 11.85 8.78 11.95
C THR A 80 12.48 8.65 10.56
N GLY A 81 11.74 8.16 9.55
CA GLY A 81 12.21 8.02 8.17
C GLY A 81 11.64 9.12 7.25
N PRO A 82 12.47 9.83 6.46
CA PRO A 82 12.02 10.97 5.64
C PRO A 82 11.08 10.58 4.50
N HIS A 83 11.11 9.30 4.09
CA HIS A 83 10.25 8.75 3.04
C HIS A 83 9.15 7.84 3.60
N VAL A 84 8.80 8.01 4.88
CA VAL A 84 7.75 7.20 5.51
C VAL A 84 6.58 8.08 5.89
N ALA A 85 5.44 7.80 5.26
CA ALA A 85 4.15 8.38 5.63
C ALA A 85 3.51 7.53 6.74
N ALA A 86 3.13 8.16 7.84
CA ALA A 86 2.45 7.50 8.95
C ALA A 86 1.24 8.31 9.42
N TYR A 87 0.13 7.63 9.68
CA TYR A 87 -1.09 8.24 10.22
C TYR A 87 -1.98 7.19 10.90
N LEU A 88 -2.85 7.66 11.79
CA LEU A 88 -3.96 6.86 12.31
C LEU A 88 -5.23 7.17 11.52
N ARG A 89 -6.05 6.14 11.35
CA ARG A 89 -7.47 6.27 11.06
C ARG A 89 -8.25 5.81 12.30
N ARG A 90 -9.15 6.66 12.80
CA ARG A 90 -9.78 6.41 14.10
C ARG A 90 -11.28 6.73 14.10
N THR A 91 -12.07 5.83 14.67
CA THR A 91 -13.42 6.10 15.20
C THR A 91 -13.39 6.01 16.72
N ASP A 92 -14.55 6.06 17.38
CA ASP A 92 -14.64 5.86 18.82
C ASP A 92 -14.36 4.39 19.22
N LYS A 93 -14.51 3.45 18.29
CA LYS A 93 -14.40 2.01 18.53
C LYS A 93 -13.13 1.39 17.96
N ASP A 94 -12.72 1.84 16.77
CA ASP A 94 -11.63 1.24 16.02
C ASP A 94 -10.50 2.22 15.74
N VAL A 95 -9.28 1.70 15.74
CA VAL A 95 -8.08 2.42 15.32
C VAL A 95 -7.28 1.56 14.35
N VAL A 96 -6.83 2.17 13.25
CA VAL A 96 -5.89 1.56 12.32
C VAL A 96 -4.69 2.47 12.16
N LEU A 97 -3.50 1.93 12.43
CA LEU A 97 -2.23 2.56 12.12
C LEU A 97 -1.83 2.22 10.69
N VAL A 98 -1.61 3.24 9.88
CA VAL A 98 -1.07 3.11 8.52
C VAL A 98 0.36 3.63 8.51
N VAL A 99 1.27 2.81 7.98
CA VAL A 99 2.68 3.16 7.76
C VAL A 99 3.06 2.72 6.35
N ALA A 100 3.45 3.66 5.51
CA ALA A 100 3.82 3.44 4.12
C ALA A 100 5.20 4.00 3.84
N ASN A 101 6.10 3.15 3.36
CA ASN A 101 7.37 3.58 2.79
C ASN A 101 7.14 3.97 1.33
N VAL A 102 7.47 5.21 0.96
CA VAL A 102 7.33 5.73 -0.41
C VAL A 102 8.68 5.89 -1.12
N ALA A 103 9.76 5.41 -0.52
CA ALA A 103 11.05 5.25 -1.20
C ALA A 103 11.13 3.92 -1.98
N ASP A 104 12.11 3.84 -2.86
CA ASP A 104 12.55 2.64 -3.57
C ASP A 104 13.49 1.75 -2.74
N MET A 105 13.85 2.19 -1.52
CA MET A 105 14.72 1.44 -0.61
C MET A 105 13.98 1.02 0.68
N PRO A 106 14.32 -0.15 1.27
CA PRO A 106 13.72 -0.61 2.51
C PRO A 106 13.95 0.34 3.68
N ALA A 107 12.90 0.54 4.50
CA ALA A 107 12.97 1.30 5.74
C ALA A 107 12.95 0.36 6.94
N THR A 108 13.90 0.49 7.88
CA THR A 108 13.99 -0.37 9.08
C THR A 108 13.83 0.44 10.37
N ARG A 109 13.30 -0.19 11.42
CA ARG A 109 13.18 0.40 12.77
C ARG A 109 12.51 1.79 12.77
N ILE A 110 11.47 1.95 11.96
CA ILE A 110 10.70 3.18 11.90
C ILE A 110 9.94 3.36 13.21
N ALA A 111 10.22 4.46 13.91
CA ALA A 111 9.47 4.88 15.08
C ALA A 111 8.45 5.94 14.66
N VAL A 112 7.22 5.81 15.13
CA VAL A 112 6.13 6.78 14.90
C VAL A 112 5.72 7.46 16.18
N SER A 113 5.38 8.74 16.09
CA SER A 113 4.86 9.53 17.22
C SER A 113 3.68 10.39 16.80
N SER A 114 2.79 10.69 17.75
CA SER A 114 1.63 11.57 17.53
C SER A 114 1.77 12.89 18.28
N ALA A 115 0.86 13.83 18.02
CA ALA A 115 0.56 14.90 18.98
C ALA A 115 -0.23 14.33 20.18
N ALA A 116 -0.41 15.13 21.24
CA ALA A 116 -1.24 14.78 22.38
C ALA A 116 -2.70 14.52 21.99
N GLY A 117 -3.39 13.66 22.74
CA GLY A 117 -4.82 13.33 22.53
C GLY A 117 -5.13 12.47 21.31
N ALA A 118 -4.13 11.87 20.66
CA ALA A 118 -4.33 11.03 19.48
C ALA A 118 -5.13 9.76 19.81
N LEU A 119 -4.82 9.13 20.94
CA LEU A 119 -5.50 7.93 21.43
C LEU A 119 -5.84 8.06 22.92
N PRO A 120 -6.90 7.40 23.41
CA PRO A 120 -7.12 7.24 24.84
C PRO A 120 -5.91 6.57 25.53
N ALA A 121 -5.66 6.94 26.77
CA ALA A 121 -4.65 6.27 27.58
C ALA A 121 -4.97 4.77 27.73
N GLY A 122 -3.96 3.92 27.61
CA GLY A 122 -4.17 2.47 27.71
C GLY A 122 -3.14 1.66 26.97
N ARG A 123 -3.33 0.34 27.02
CA ARG A 123 -2.50 -0.65 26.33
C ARG A 123 -3.29 -1.25 25.16
N TYR A 124 -2.70 -1.19 23.97
CA TYR A 124 -3.30 -1.64 22.73
C TYR A 124 -2.53 -2.85 22.19
N THR A 125 -3.29 -3.87 21.77
CA THR A 125 -2.74 -4.99 21.00
C THR A 125 -2.81 -4.61 19.53
N VAL A 126 -1.67 -4.66 18.85
CA VAL A 126 -1.57 -4.30 17.43
C VAL A 126 -1.53 -5.59 16.60
N ARG A 127 -2.34 -5.62 15.54
CA ARG A 127 -2.46 -6.74 14.61
C ARG A 127 -2.20 -6.24 13.18
N ASN A 128 -1.42 -6.99 12.41
CA ASN A 128 -1.21 -6.70 10.99
C ASN A 128 -2.48 -7.04 10.19
N LEU A 129 -2.94 -6.09 9.37
CA LEU A 129 -4.17 -6.20 8.58
C LEU A 129 -3.95 -6.51 7.09
N VAL A 130 -2.73 -6.38 6.55
CA VAL A 130 -2.46 -6.47 5.09
C VAL A 130 -1.90 -7.85 4.66
N GLY A 131 -1.77 -8.79 5.61
CA GLY A 131 -1.28 -10.16 5.35
C GLY A 131 0.27 -10.24 5.32
N GLY A 132 0.80 -11.47 5.38
CA GLY A 132 2.24 -11.73 5.23
C GLY A 132 3.04 -12.01 6.51
N GLY A 133 2.48 -12.70 7.51
CA GLY A 133 3.25 -13.36 8.58
C GLY A 133 4.27 -12.50 9.34
N GLY A 134 4.11 -11.15 9.34
CA GLY A 134 5.03 -10.25 10.02
C GLY A 134 4.90 -10.38 11.55
N PRO A 135 6.00 -10.23 12.30
CA PRO A 135 6.03 -10.53 13.73
C PRO A 135 4.96 -9.72 14.46
N ASN A 136 4.31 -10.37 15.43
CA ASN A 136 3.45 -9.70 16.40
C ASN A 136 4.15 -8.43 16.88
N SER A 137 3.64 -7.29 16.45
CA SER A 137 4.12 -5.99 16.88
C SER A 137 3.97 -5.90 18.40
N SER A 138 4.95 -5.29 19.06
CA SER A 138 4.88 -5.06 20.51
C SER A 138 3.60 -4.28 20.84
N ALA A 139 3.03 -4.53 22.01
CA ALA A 139 1.88 -3.75 22.47
C ALA A 139 2.23 -2.25 22.48
N LEU A 140 1.29 -1.43 22.00
CA LEU A 140 1.39 0.02 22.07
C LEU A 140 0.86 0.47 23.44
N VAL A 141 1.64 1.27 24.16
CA VAL A 141 1.21 1.89 25.42
C VAL A 141 1.07 3.38 25.18
N VAL A 142 -0.10 3.91 25.49
CA VAL A 142 -0.44 5.34 25.40
C VAL A 142 -0.62 5.88 26.81
N GLY A 143 0.13 6.93 27.13
CA GLY A 143 0.05 7.60 28.43
C GLY A 143 -1.20 8.46 28.59
N VAL A 144 -1.33 9.09 29.74
CA VAL A 144 -2.47 10.00 30.07
C VAL A 144 -2.56 11.22 29.15
N ASP A 145 -1.46 11.60 28.51
CA ASP A 145 -1.42 12.66 27.50
C ASP A 145 -2.02 12.24 26.15
N GLY A 146 -2.39 10.97 26.00
CA GLY A 146 -2.97 10.41 24.79
C GLY A 146 -2.00 10.35 23.60
N GLN A 147 -0.69 10.44 23.87
CA GLN A 147 0.33 10.50 22.83
C GLN A 147 0.91 9.11 22.53
N VAL A 148 1.07 8.80 21.24
CA VAL A 148 1.94 7.72 20.76
C VAL A 148 3.37 8.25 20.76
N LYS A 149 4.28 7.60 21.49
CA LYS A 149 5.68 8.05 21.65
C LYS A 149 6.65 7.00 21.13
N GLY A 150 7.33 7.31 20.02
CA GLY A 150 8.42 6.49 19.49
C GLY A 150 8.06 5.02 19.24
N TYR A 151 6.79 4.74 18.94
CA TYR A 151 6.31 3.38 18.78
C TYR A 151 6.89 2.76 17.51
N VAL A 152 7.44 1.55 17.60
CA VAL A 152 8.01 0.83 16.46
C VAL A 152 7.03 -0.28 16.04
N PRO A 153 6.22 -0.08 14.99
CA PRO A 153 5.15 -1.00 14.62
C PRO A 153 5.67 -2.31 14.01
N MET A 154 6.85 -2.31 13.40
CA MET A 154 7.44 -3.49 12.78
C MET A 154 8.91 -3.61 13.17
N ARG A 155 9.33 -4.82 13.57
CA ARG A 155 10.75 -5.13 13.83
C ARG A 155 11.55 -5.37 12.55
N GLY A 156 10.88 -5.73 11.45
CA GLY A 156 11.48 -5.94 10.12
C GLY A 156 11.56 -4.65 9.27
N SER A 157 11.80 -4.81 7.97
CA SER A 157 11.76 -3.72 7.01
C SER A 157 10.35 -3.47 6.45
N ILE A 158 10.08 -2.23 6.05
CA ILE A 158 8.93 -1.84 5.23
C ILE A 158 9.43 -1.63 3.80
N GLY A 159 8.91 -2.42 2.86
CA GLY A 159 9.38 -2.51 1.47
C GLY A 159 10.16 -3.80 1.20
N ALA A 160 10.12 -4.26 -0.05
CA ALA A 160 10.93 -5.39 -0.49
C ALA A 160 12.41 -4.98 -0.50
N GLY A 161 13.29 -5.82 0.08
CA GLY A 161 14.72 -5.75 -0.23
C GLY A 161 14.95 -5.98 -1.73
N PRO A 162 16.11 -5.59 -2.28
CA PRO A 162 16.40 -5.82 -3.70
C PRO A 162 16.09 -7.28 -4.06
N SER A 163 15.28 -7.46 -5.10
CA SER A 163 15.00 -8.78 -5.65
C SER A 163 16.32 -9.39 -6.09
N GLN A 164 16.86 -10.33 -5.32
CA GLN A 164 17.86 -11.25 -5.83
C GLN A 164 17.17 -12.13 -6.87
N GLY A 165 17.28 -11.75 -8.13
CA GLY A 165 16.56 -12.40 -9.22
C GLY A 165 16.81 -11.75 -10.56
N ASP A 166 18.07 -11.40 -10.86
CA ASP A 166 18.51 -11.34 -12.26
C ASP A 166 20.00 -11.72 -12.33
N SER A 167 20.25 -13.02 -12.51
CA SER A 167 21.57 -13.58 -12.81
C SER A 167 21.31 -14.85 -13.61
N GLY A 168 21.01 -14.67 -14.89
CA GLY A 168 20.62 -15.79 -15.74
C GLY A 168 20.52 -15.49 -17.24
N GLU A 169 21.38 -14.64 -17.79
CA GLU A 169 21.65 -14.65 -19.24
C GLU A 169 23.17 -14.74 -19.50
N GLY A 170 23.68 -15.97 -19.43
CA GLY A 170 24.91 -16.37 -20.10
C GLY A 170 24.53 -17.03 -21.41
N ARG A 171 24.60 -16.28 -22.51
CA ARG A 171 24.42 -16.79 -23.88
C ARG A 171 25.54 -17.78 -24.23
N GLY A 172 25.15 -18.91 -24.83
CA GLY A 172 26.01 -19.74 -25.65
C GLY A 172 26.19 -19.17 -27.06
#